data_AF-A0A7J3BFG9-F1
#
_entry.id   AF-A0A7J3BFG9-F1
#
_cell.length_a   1.000
_cell.length_b   1.000
_cell.length_c   1.000
_cell.angle_alpha   90.00
_cell.angle_beta   90.00
_cell.angle_gamma   90.00
#
_symmetry.space_group_name_H-M   'P 1'
#
loop_
_entity.id
_entity.type
_entity.pdbx_description
1 polymer ?
#
loop_
_entity_poly.entity_id
_entity_poly.type
_entity_poly.pdbx_seq_one_letter_code
_entity_poly.pdbx_strand_id
1 'polypeptide(L)'
;MLTDSSTPRGVSVFALPNKAELTLSIGLPSIKHSETVSRSMRPDIEKIPKHRATVEVKAEGSSLLLRICAKDVTALRSSMNSVLRTVSAVIDVLEQLEQFQSEGSRRSTALNH
;
A
#
# COMPACT_ATOMS: atom_id res chain seq x y z
N MET A 1 21.31 42.79 11.35
CA MET A 1 21.53 41.33 11.43
C MET A 1 20.61 40.67 10.41
N LEU A 2 21.15 39.72 9.64
CA LEU A 2 20.47 38.85 8.67
C LEU A 2 19.38 37.99 9.38
N THR A 3 18.33 37.43 8.76
CA THR A 3 18.24 36.66 7.50
C THR A 3 16.80 36.60 6.93
N ASP A 4 16.77 36.45 5.60
CA ASP A 4 15.72 35.94 4.70
C ASP A 4 15.00 34.65 5.18
N SER A 5 13.73 34.47 4.79
CA SER A 5 13.23 33.18 4.29
C SER A 5 11.84 33.30 3.62
N SER A 6 11.87 33.29 2.30
CA SER A 6 10.82 32.96 1.32
C SER A 6 9.54 32.27 1.82
N THR A 7 8.39 32.86 1.49
CA THR A 7 7.07 32.19 1.44
C THR A 7 6.97 31.37 0.16
N PRO A 8 6.78 30.03 0.19
CA PRO A 8 6.39 29.30 -1.00
C PRO A 8 4.88 29.49 -1.26
N ARG A 9 4.58 29.82 -2.52
CA ARG A 9 3.24 29.93 -3.07
C ARG A 9 2.49 28.61 -2.97
N GLY A 10 1.24 28.68 -2.54
CA GLY A 10 0.16 27.79 -3.00
C GLY A 10 -0.05 26.49 -2.22
N VAL A 11 -0.56 26.57 -0.99
CA VAL A 11 -1.49 25.56 -0.46
C VAL A 11 -2.49 26.24 0.49
N SER A 12 -3.73 26.44 0.05
CA SER A 12 -4.83 26.73 0.99
C SER A 12 -5.22 25.43 1.69
N VAL A 13 -4.73 25.24 2.91
CA VAL A 13 -5.17 24.12 3.76
C VAL A 13 -6.48 24.53 4.44
N PHE A 14 -7.61 24.18 3.84
CA PHE A 14 -8.89 24.19 4.54
C PHE A 14 -8.95 22.95 5.45
N ALA A 15 -8.50 23.09 6.69
CA ALA A 15 -8.69 22.07 7.71
C ALA A 15 -10.19 21.97 8.06
N LEU A 16 -10.86 20.92 7.58
CA LEU A 16 -12.21 20.57 7.98
C LEU A 16 -12.16 19.72 9.27
N PRO A 17 -13.03 19.98 10.26
CA PRO A 17 -13.00 19.27 11.53
C PRO A 17 -13.33 17.78 11.33
N ASN A 18 -12.58 16.92 12.04
CA ASN A 18 -12.71 15.45 12.05
C ASN A 18 -12.50 14.76 10.70
N LYS A 19 -11.28 14.79 10.18
CA LYS A 19 -10.81 13.80 9.21
C LYS A 19 -9.59 13.10 9.78
N ALA A 20 -9.63 11.78 9.80
CA ALA A 20 -8.52 10.94 10.23
C ALA A 20 -7.86 10.35 8.98
N GLU A 21 -6.54 10.51 8.88
CA GLU A 21 -5.76 10.09 7.72
C GLU A 21 -4.58 9.21 8.15
N LEU A 22 -4.26 8.22 7.34
CA LEU A 22 -3.10 7.35 7.48
C LEU A 22 -2.42 7.20 6.12
N THR A 23 -1.11 7.36 6.10
CA THR A 23 -0.27 7.06 4.95
C THR A 23 0.80 6.07 5.36
N LEU A 24 0.96 5.01 4.58
CA LEU A 24 1.90 3.92 4.82
C LEU A 24 2.69 3.66 3.54
N SER A 25 3.98 3.38 3.70
CA SER A 25 4.83 2.89 2.63
C SER A 25 5.36 1.52 3.01
N ILE A 26 5.11 0.52 2.18
CA ILE A 26 5.52 -0.87 2.41
C ILE A 26 6.56 -1.22 1.36
N GLY A 27 7.79 -1.50 1.81
CA GLY A 27 8.86 -1.98 0.94
C GLY A 27 8.58 -3.41 0.47
N LEU A 28 8.74 -3.64 -0.82
CA LEU A 28 8.58 -4.94 -1.46
C LEU A 28 9.87 -5.37 -2.18
N PRO A 29 10.08 -6.67 -2.45
CA PRO A 29 11.34 -7.18 -2.99
C PRO A 29 11.70 -6.62 -4.37
N SER A 30 10.72 -6.21 -5.18
CA SER A 30 10.97 -5.59 -6.49
C SER A 30 9.81 -4.72 -6.97
N ILE A 31 10.06 -3.93 -8.02
CA ILE A 31 9.03 -3.12 -8.70
C ILE A 31 7.90 -3.99 -9.24
N LYS A 32 8.22 -5.20 -9.72
CA LYS A 32 7.20 -6.14 -10.20
C LYS A 32 6.25 -6.55 -9.08
N HIS A 33 6.74 -6.71 -7.85
CA HIS A 33 5.92 -7.02 -6.69
C HIS A 33 4.97 -5.88 -6.35
N SER A 34 5.47 -4.64 -6.24
CA SER A 34 4.63 -3.48 -5.92
C SER A 34 3.52 -3.25 -6.95
N GLU A 35 3.82 -3.39 -8.24
CA GLU A 35 2.83 -3.31 -9.29
C GLU A 35 1.79 -4.45 -9.22
N THR A 36 2.25 -5.68 -8.96
CA THR A 36 1.37 -6.84 -8.87
C THR A 36 0.42 -6.71 -7.68
N VAL A 37 0.94 -6.35 -6.51
CA VAL A 37 0.13 -6.12 -5.30
C VAL A 37 -0.88 -4.99 -5.56
N SER A 38 -0.42 -3.85 -6.10
CA SER A 38 -1.29 -2.71 -6.39
C SER A 38 -2.45 -3.07 -7.32
N ARG A 39 -2.19 -3.83 -8.40
CA ARG A 39 -3.25 -4.26 -9.35
C ARG A 39 -4.21 -5.25 -8.72
N SER A 40 -3.71 -6.22 -7.97
CA SER A 40 -4.53 -7.26 -7.32
C SER A 40 -5.46 -6.70 -6.26
N MET A 41 -5.10 -5.59 -5.62
CA MET A 41 -5.91 -4.97 -4.56
C MET A 41 -7.04 -4.08 -5.07
N ARG A 42 -7.03 -3.65 -6.34
CA ARG A 42 -8.09 -2.78 -6.92
C ARG A 42 -9.52 -3.27 -6.67
N PRO A 43 -9.88 -4.54 -6.95
CA PRO A 43 -11.25 -5.02 -6.75
C PRO A 43 -11.71 -4.94 -5.30
N ASP A 44 -10.82 -5.07 -4.32
CA ASP A 44 -11.19 -5.02 -2.90
C ASP A 44 -11.28 -3.59 -2.38
N ILE A 45 -10.44 -2.69 -2.89
CA ILE A 45 -10.51 -1.26 -2.59
C ILE A 45 -11.79 -0.64 -3.14
N GLU A 46 -12.20 -1.03 -4.35
CA GLU A 46 -13.44 -0.54 -4.97
C GLU A 46 -14.71 -0.96 -4.21
N LYS A 47 -14.67 -2.09 -3.50
CA LYS A 47 -15.77 -2.55 -2.64
C LYS A 47 -15.92 -1.73 -1.36
N ILE A 48 -14.92 -0.95 -0.96
CA ILE A 48 -14.99 -0.13 0.26
C ILE A 48 -16.00 1.00 0.01
N PRO A 49 -17.07 1.11 0.82
CA PRO A 49 -18.04 2.17 0.63
C PRO A 49 -17.39 3.55 0.82
N LYS A 50 -17.44 4.39 -0.21
CA LYS A 50 -16.78 5.72 -0.24
C LYS A 50 -17.21 6.65 0.91
N HIS A 51 -18.39 6.44 1.49
CA HIS A 51 -18.89 7.21 2.63
C HIS A 51 -18.19 6.87 3.96
N ARG A 52 -17.51 5.71 4.04
CA ARG A 52 -16.83 5.23 5.25
C ARG A 52 -15.35 5.61 5.23
N ALA A 53 -14.69 5.39 4.10
CA ALA A 53 -13.31 5.77 3.89
C ALA A 53 -12.99 5.87 2.39
N THR A 54 -12.00 6.69 2.07
CA THR A 54 -11.33 6.70 0.77
C THR A 54 -9.98 6.03 0.94
N VAL A 55 -9.69 5.03 0.10
CA VAL A 55 -8.41 4.31 0.10
C VAL A 55 -7.77 4.49 -1.26
N GLU A 56 -6.53 4.96 -1.27
CA GLU A 56 -5.69 5.01 -2.47
C GLU A 56 -4.53 4.05 -2.29
N VAL A 57 -4.26 3.23 -3.31
CA VAL A 57 -3.09 2.36 -3.40
C VAL A 57 -2.32 2.71 -4.66
N LYS A 58 -1.02 2.94 -4.51
CA LYS A 58 -0.10 3.22 -5.61
C LYS A 58 1.19 2.41 -5.45
N ALA A 59 1.75 1.96 -6.56
CA ALA A 59 3.09 1.44 -6.60
C ALA A 59 4.07 2.59 -6.89
N GLU A 60 5.09 2.74 -6.06
CA GLU A 60 6.18 3.71 -6.25
C GLU A 60 7.52 2.99 -6.17
N GLY A 61 8.12 2.72 -7.33
CA GLY A 61 9.32 1.87 -7.40
C GLY A 61 9.06 0.51 -6.79
N SER A 62 9.91 0.05 -5.89
CA SER A 62 9.74 -1.21 -5.14
C SER A 62 8.87 -1.07 -3.89
N SER A 63 8.12 0.02 -3.73
CA SER A 63 7.27 0.26 -2.56
C SER A 63 5.79 0.36 -2.93
N LEU A 64 4.92 -0.01 -2.00
CA LEU A 64 3.48 0.19 -2.07
C LEU A 64 3.09 1.35 -1.16
N LEU A 65 2.62 2.45 -1.76
CA LEU A 65 2.07 3.60 -1.05
C LEU A 65 0.57 3.39 -0.84
N LEU A 66 0.14 3.44 0.42
CA LEU A 66 -1.23 3.28 0.83
C LEU A 66 -1.69 4.52 1.59
N ARG A 67 -2.78 5.13 1.15
CA ARG A 67 -3.40 6.30 1.79
C ARG A 67 -4.84 6.00 2.15
N ILE A 68 -5.21 6.21 3.40
CA ILE A 68 -6.56 5.97 3.92
C ILE A 68 -7.07 7.25 4.58
N CYS A 69 -8.18 7.78 4.06
CA CYS A 69 -8.86 8.95 4.60
C CYS A 69 -10.25 8.55 5.11
N ALA A 70 -10.56 8.84 6.36
CA ALA A 70 -11.84 8.53 6.98
C ALA A 70 -12.41 9.72 7.75
N LYS A 71 -13.71 9.66 8.04
CA LYS A 71 -14.44 10.72 8.78
C LYS A 71 -14.16 10.78 10.28
N ASP A 72 -13.58 9.72 10.86
CA ASP A 72 -13.26 9.65 12.27
C ASP A 72 -12.25 8.51 12.52
N VAL A 73 -11.68 8.48 13.72
CA VAL A 73 -10.66 7.49 14.09
C VAL A 73 -11.21 6.07 14.12
N THR A 74 -12.49 5.88 14.44
CA THR A 74 -13.13 4.54 14.47
C THR A 74 -13.28 3.98 13.05
N ALA A 75 -13.76 4.81 12.12
CA ALA A 75 -13.82 4.49 10.70
C ALA A 75 -12.42 4.23 10.13
N LEU A 76 -11.41 5.04 10.52
CA LEU A 76 -10.02 4.84 10.10
C LEU A 76 -9.49 3.48 10.57
N ARG A 77 -9.61 3.15 11.86
CA ARG A 77 -9.13 1.87 12.42
C ARG A 77 -9.77 0.67 11.73
N SER A 78 -11.07 0.74 11.47
CA SER A 78 -11.78 -0.35 10.81
C SER A 78 -11.36 -0.52 9.36
N SER A 79 -11.22 0.57 8.60
CA SER A 79 -10.77 0.51 7.20
C SER A 79 -9.32 0.07 7.12
N MET A 80 -8.45 0.57 8.01
CA MET A 80 -7.06 0.15 8.14
C MET A 80 -6.94 -1.36 8.35
N ASN A 81 -7.68 -1.93 9.32
CA ASN A 81 -7.63 -3.37 9.58
C ASN A 81 -8.07 -4.22 8.38
N SER A 82 -9.08 -3.75 7.64
CA SER A 82 -9.52 -4.46 6.43
C SER A 82 -8.46 -4.41 5.34
N VAL A 83 -7.93 -3.22 5.06
CA VAL A 83 -6.96 -3.00 3.98
C VAL A 83 -5.66 -3.71 4.28
N LEU A 84 -5.10 -3.57 5.49
CA LEU A 84 -3.85 -4.23 5.88
C LEU A 84 -3.96 -5.76 5.84
N ARG A 85 -5.11 -6.32 6.23
CA ARG A 85 -5.36 -7.76 6.12
C ARG A 85 -5.29 -8.22 4.65
N THR A 86 -5.90 -7.46 3.74
CA THR A 86 -5.82 -7.77 2.31
C THR A 86 -4.39 -7.62 1.79
N VAL A 87 -3.67 -6.55 2.15
CA VAL A 87 -2.25 -6.38 1.77
C VAL A 87 -1.44 -7.58 2.21
N SER A 88 -1.56 -7.99 3.48
CA SER A 88 -0.84 -9.13 4.04
C SER A 88 -1.14 -10.40 3.26
N ALA A 89 -2.41 -10.69 2.99
CA ALA A 89 -2.80 -11.89 2.24
C ALA A 89 -2.19 -11.94 0.83
N VAL A 90 -2.10 -10.79 0.13
CA VAL A 90 -1.46 -10.75 -1.19
C VAL A 90 0.06 -10.96 -1.09
N ILE A 91 0.70 -10.36 -0.09
CA ILE A 91 2.14 -10.54 0.13
C ILE A 91 2.46 -12.00 0.46
N ASP A 92 1.71 -12.62 1.38
CA ASP A 92 1.90 -14.01 1.78
C ASP A 92 1.81 -14.97 0.59
N VAL A 93 0.83 -14.75 -0.31
CA VAL A 93 0.70 -15.54 -1.54
C VAL A 93 1.89 -15.33 -2.47
N LEU A 94 2.37 -14.10 -2.62
CA LEU A 94 3.53 -13.81 -3.46
C LEU A 94 4.80 -14.49 -2.91
N GLU A 95 5.04 -14.41 -1.60
CA GLU A 95 6.18 -15.06 -0.96
C GLU A 95 6.12 -16.59 -1.12
N GLN A 96 4.95 -17.20 -0.95
CA GLN A 96 4.79 -18.64 -1.19
C GLN A 96 5.08 -19.03 -2.65
N LEU A 97 4.60 -18.25 -3.62
CA LEU A 97 4.87 -18.50 -5.04
C LEU A 97 6.37 -18.41 -5.35
N GLU A 98 7.11 -17.49 -4.73
CA GLU A 98 8.57 -17.41 -4.87
C GLU A 98 9.29 -18.63 -4.27
N GLN A 99 8.81 -19.14 -3.13
CA GLN A 99 9.32 -20.37 -2.53
C GLN A 99 9.12 -21.58 -3.46
N PHE A 100 7.92 -21.72 -4.05
CA PHE A 100 7.64 -22.80 -5.00
C PHE A 100 8.51 -22.74 -6.26
N GLN A 101 8.82 -21.55 -6.77
CA GLN A 101 9.73 -21.41 -7.92
C GLN A 101 11.19 -21.73 -7.55
N SER A 102 11.60 -21.40 -6.32
CA SER A 102 12.93 -21.72 -5.80
C SER A 102 13.14 -23.22 -5.61
N GLU A 103 12.09 -23.96 -5.21
CA GLU A 103 12.11 -25.42 -5.07
C GLU A 103 12.01 -26.16 -6.42
N GLY A 104 11.22 -25.64 -7.36
CA GLY A 104 11.11 -26.19 -8.71
C GLY A 104 12.45 -26.16 -9.47
N SER A 105 13.26 -25.12 -9.26
CA SER A 105 14.59 -24.99 -9.88
C SER A 105 15.61 -26.01 -9.33
N ARG A 106 15.51 -26.39 -8.05
CA ARG A 106 16.39 -27.40 -7.42
C ARG A 106 16.11 -28.84 -7.88
N ARG A 107 14.88 -29.17 -8.29
CA ARG A 107 14.56 -30.51 -8.82
C ARG A 107 15.13 -30.75 -10.20
N SER A 108 15.28 -29.70 -11.02
CA SER A 108 15.81 -29.86 -12.39
C SER A 108 17.33 -30.07 -12.44
N THR A 109 18.06 -29.75 -11.37
CA THR A 109 19.51 -29.95 -11.27
C THR A 109 19.90 -31.32 -10.69
N ALA A 110 18.95 -32.06 -10.09
CA ALA A 110 19.21 -33.37 -9.48
C ALA A 110 18.96 -34.58 -10.41
N LEU A 111 18.53 -34.35 -11.66
CA LEU A 111 18.28 -35.40 -12.67
C LEU A 111 19.36 -35.49 -13.78
N ASN A 112 20.42 -34.68 -13.66
CA ASN A 112 21.58 -34.73 -14.55
C ASN A 112 22.83 -35.21 -13.78
N HIS A 113 22.80 -36.42 -13.22
CA HIS A 113 24.01 -37.17 -12.88
C HIS A 113 23.75 -38.67 -12.95
#